data_AF-A0A382FU16-F1
#
_entry.id   AF-A0A382FU16-F1
#
_cell.length_a   1.000
_cell.length_b   1.000
_cell.length_c   1.000
_cell.angle_alpha   90.00
_cell.angle_beta   90.00
_cell.angle_gamma   90.00
#
_symmetry.space_group_name_H-M   'P 1'
#
loop_
_entity.id
_entity.type
_entity.pdbx_description
1 polymer ?
#
loop_
_entity_poly.entity_id
_entity_poly.type
_entity_poly.pdbx_seq_one_letter_code
_entity_poly.pdbx_strand_id
1 'polypeptide(L)'
;MNRREFLSHSTAVSVAASLPLGSIAQETMMARPIPGTDELLPVIGLGAPDVFIDVPPEGKELPKALLQAMIDWGGRYLDTPAFFRPNVPIVGDLLTEMSLQDELFLSGKITVNGKKAGIEHLERTVANLKKRPIDLLLIHNMRTLDEHWATLKDWKEEGRVRYIGVSLTRNLDYVGMEKFMKAERPDFIMTGYSIYHPLAAESTLPLAA
;
A
#
# COMPACT_ATOMS: atom_id res chain seq x y z
N MET A 1 -12.26 43.89 47.12
CA MET A 1 -11.26 42.88 46.69
C MET A 1 -10.10 42.92 47.69
N ASN A 2 -10.12 42.01 48.66
CA ASN A 2 -9.19 42.00 49.80
C ASN A 2 -8.04 41.00 49.52
N ARG A 3 -6.81 41.25 50.02
CA ARG A 3 -5.61 40.40 49.84
C ARG A 3 -5.87 38.90 50.08
N ARG A 4 -6.83 38.58 50.94
CA ARG A 4 -7.23 37.23 51.34
C ARG A 4 -8.10 36.51 50.30
N GLU A 5 -8.85 37.24 49.47
CA GLU A 5 -9.61 36.68 48.33
C GLU A 5 -8.68 36.35 47.15
N PHE A 6 -7.66 37.17 46.91
CA PHE A 6 -6.67 36.95 45.84
C PHE A 6 -5.83 35.69 46.07
N LEU A 7 -5.46 35.41 47.32
CA LEU A 7 -4.68 34.22 47.68
C LEU A 7 -5.51 32.93 47.63
N SER A 8 -6.83 32.98 47.89
CA SER A 8 -7.67 31.77 47.83
C SER A 8 -7.91 31.28 46.39
N HIS A 9 -7.77 32.17 45.40
CA HIS A 9 -7.92 31.83 43.98
C HIS A 9 -6.59 31.39 43.33
N SER A 10 -5.46 31.57 44.03
CA SER A 10 -4.14 31.24 43.49
C SER A 10 -3.76 29.76 43.68
N THR A 11 -4.39 29.03 44.61
CA THR A 11 -4.06 27.62 44.89
C THR A 11 -4.73 26.62 43.97
N ALA A 12 -5.75 27.01 43.21
CA ALA A 12 -6.45 26.11 42.26
C ALA A 12 -5.70 25.94 40.92
N VAL A 13 -4.76 26.84 40.60
CA VAL A 13 -4.02 26.80 39.33
C VAL A 13 -2.77 25.90 39.41
N SER A 14 -2.24 25.66 40.61
CA SER A 14 -0.97 24.95 40.78
C SER A 14 -1.08 23.41 40.69
N VAL A 15 -2.28 22.83 40.80
CA VAL A 15 -2.46 21.36 40.80
C VAL A 15 -2.63 20.77 39.39
N ALA A 16 -2.90 21.60 38.38
CA ALA A 16 -3.00 21.13 36.99
C ALA A 16 -1.63 20.89 36.32
N ALA A 17 -0.53 21.35 36.92
CA ALA A 17 0.82 21.26 36.34
C ALA A 17 1.59 19.98 36.72
N SER A 18 1.02 19.11 37.56
CA SER A 18 1.67 17.88 38.04
C SER A 18 1.06 16.59 37.48
N LEU A 19 0.21 16.68 36.46
CA LEU A 19 -0.08 15.49 35.66
C LEU A 19 1.20 15.16 34.88
N PRO A 20 1.77 13.96 35.03
CA PRO A 20 2.73 13.50 34.05
C PRO A 20 1.93 13.41 32.75
N LEU A 21 2.10 14.40 31.88
CA LEU A 21 2.02 14.17 30.44
C LEU A 21 3.17 13.23 30.10
N GLY A 22 3.09 12.00 30.60
CA GLY A 22 3.56 10.86 29.86
C GLY A 22 2.73 10.89 28.59
N SER A 23 3.21 11.67 27.62
CA SER A 23 2.91 11.42 26.24
C SER A 23 3.41 10.01 26.02
N ILE A 24 2.51 9.04 26.23
CA ILE A 24 2.55 7.80 25.47
C ILE A 24 2.28 8.31 24.06
N ALA A 25 3.33 8.85 23.43
CA ALA A 25 3.39 8.91 22.00
C ALA A 25 3.36 7.45 21.61
N GLN A 26 2.16 6.93 21.40
CA GLN A 26 2.01 5.74 20.60
C GLN A 26 2.76 6.07 19.33
N GLU A 27 3.89 5.41 19.09
CA GLU A 27 4.68 5.65 17.90
C GLU A 27 3.75 5.39 16.72
N THR A 28 3.21 6.47 16.18
CA THR A 28 2.27 6.42 15.07
C THR A 28 3.08 5.93 13.89
N MET A 29 2.56 4.93 13.17
CA MET A 29 3.12 4.46 11.91
C MET A 29 3.60 5.66 11.08
N MET A 30 4.90 5.70 10.79
CA MET A 30 5.44 6.72 9.90
C MET A 30 4.74 6.62 8.54
N ALA A 31 4.41 7.77 7.97
CA ALA A 31 3.81 7.85 6.66
C ALA A 31 4.56 8.89 5.80
N ARG A 32 4.53 8.70 4.49
CA ARG A 32 5.11 9.63 3.52
C ARG A 32 4.03 10.09 2.53
N PRO A 33 4.07 11.35 2.09
CA PRO A 33 3.16 11.80 1.04
C PRO A 33 3.48 11.07 -0.26
N ILE A 34 2.43 10.74 -1.00
CA ILE A 34 2.56 10.33 -2.40
C ILE A 34 2.90 11.60 -3.20
N PRO A 35 4.01 11.63 -3.96
CA PRO A 35 4.41 12.83 -4.69
C PRO A 35 3.29 13.41 -5.56
N GLY A 36 3.07 14.72 -5.45
CA GLY A 36 2.01 15.43 -6.17
C GLY A 36 0.63 15.36 -5.53
N THR A 37 0.48 14.77 -4.35
CA THR A 37 -0.79 14.71 -3.61
C THR A 37 -0.58 15.00 -2.11
N ASP A 38 -1.69 15.21 -1.39
CA ASP A 38 -1.72 15.30 0.08
C ASP A 38 -1.99 13.94 0.76
N GLU A 39 -2.07 12.85 -0.02
CA GLU A 39 -2.33 11.52 0.51
C GLU A 39 -1.07 10.94 1.16
N LEU A 40 -1.22 10.49 2.41
CA LEU A 40 -0.15 9.86 3.17
C LEU A 40 -0.25 8.34 3.06
N LEU A 41 0.86 7.69 2.69
CA LEU A 41 0.98 6.24 2.68
C LEU A 41 1.92 5.78 3.81
N PRO A 42 1.52 4.82 4.66
CA PRO A 42 2.41 4.18 5.63
C PRO A 42 3.70 3.65 5.00
N VAL A 43 4.83 3.84 5.69
CA VAL A 43 6.13 3.37 5.21
C VAL A 43 6.29 1.85 5.31
N ILE A 44 5.43 1.20 6.09
CA ILE A 44 5.34 -0.26 6.17
C ILE A 44 3.97 -0.69 5.61
N GLY A 45 4.02 -1.57 4.62
CA GLY A 45 2.86 -2.29 4.11
C GLY A 45 2.99 -3.80 4.33
N LEU A 46 1.91 -4.52 4.03
CA LEU A 46 1.87 -5.97 4.08
C LEU A 46 1.84 -6.52 2.65
N GLY A 47 2.83 -7.34 2.32
CA GLY A 47 2.80 -8.16 1.11
C GLY A 47 1.82 -9.32 1.23
N ALA A 48 1.64 -10.09 0.16
CA ALA A 48 0.72 -11.22 0.15
C ALA A 48 1.39 -12.58 0.41
N PRO A 49 1.49 -13.07 1.67
CA PRO A 49 1.84 -14.46 1.94
C PRO A 49 0.75 -15.43 1.42
N ASP A 50 1.11 -16.71 1.32
CA ASP A 50 0.24 -17.77 0.79
C ASP A 50 -1.12 -17.88 1.51
N VAL A 51 -1.20 -17.46 2.77
CA VAL A 51 -2.45 -17.44 3.57
C VAL A 51 -3.52 -16.48 3.03
N PHE A 52 -3.19 -15.62 2.06
CA PHE A 52 -4.18 -14.78 1.35
C PHE A 52 -4.57 -15.32 -0.02
N ILE A 53 -3.94 -16.41 -0.46
CA ILE A 53 -4.21 -17.06 -1.75
C ILE A 53 -5.25 -18.16 -1.55
N ASP A 54 -4.96 -19.12 -0.68
CA ASP A 54 -5.83 -20.27 -0.41
C ASP A 54 -6.30 -20.25 1.05
N VAL A 55 -7.46 -20.86 1.35
CA VAL A 55 -7.92 -21.02 2.75
C VAL A 55 -7.00 -22.04 3.44
N PRO A 56 -6.30 -21.66 4.54
CA PRO A 56 -5.54 -22.62 5.33
C PRO A 56 -6.44 -23.74 5.88
N PRO A 57 -5.94 -24.98 6.08
CA PRO A 57 -6.71 -26.06 6.71
C PRO A 57 -7.33 -25.66 8.06
N GLU A 58 -6.64 -24.79 8.81
CA GLU A 58 -7.04 -24.27 10.12
C GLU A 58 -8.10 -23.16 10.02
N GLY A 59 -8.49 -22.74 8.80
CA GLY A 59 -9.48 -21.71 8.53
C GLY A 59 -8.90 -20.31 8.33
N LYS A 60 -9.78 -19.31 8.40
CA LYS A 60 -9.46 -17.90 8.07
C LYS A 60 -8.93 -17.08 9.25
N GLU A 61 -8.80 -17.66 10.45
CA GLU A 61 -8.42 -16.91 11.65
C GLU A 61 -7.00 -16.33 11.57
N LEU A 62 -6.03 -17.10 11.06
CA LEU A 62 -4.66 -16.62 10.89
C LEU A 62 -4.56 -15.41 9.94
N PRO A 63 -5.08 -15.46 8.69
CA PRO A 63 -4.99 -14.30 7.81
C PRO A 63 -5.79 -13.09 8.33
N LYS A 64 -6.92 -13.30 9.02
CA LYS A 64 -7.66 -12.21 9.69
C LYS A 64 -6.83 -11.55 10.80
N ALA A 65 -6.21 -12.36 11.66
CA ALA A 65 -5.35 -11.86 12.73
C ALA A 65 -4.14 -11.09 12.18
N LEU A 66 -3.59 -11.51 11.03
CA LEU A 66 -2.50 -10.79 10.38
C LEU A 66 -2.94 -9.41 9.85
N LEU A 67 -4.11 -9.33 9.20
CA LEU A 67 -4.68 -8.05 8.76
C LEU A 67 -4.98 -7.14 9.95
N GLN A 68 -5.57 -7.70 11.01
CA GLN A 68 -5.87 -6.95 12.23
C GLN A 68 -4.59 -6.40 12.88
N ALA A 69 -3.55 -7.22 13.01
CA ALA A 69 -2.28 -6.79 13.56
C ALA A 69 -1.65 -5.66 12.72
N MET A 70 -1.68 -5.75 11.38
CA MET A 70 -1.22 -4.65 10.53
C MET A 70 -1.97 -3.35 10.84
N ILE A 71 -3.31 -3.42 10.97
CA ILE A 71 -4.16 -2.26 11.20
C ILE A 71 -3.94 -1.65 12.58
N ASP A 72 -3.84 -2.47 13.61
CA ASP A 72 -3.60 -2.07 15.01
C ASP A 72 -2.27 -1.31 15.15
N TRP A 73 -1.27 -1.66 14.35
CA TRP A 73 0.02 -0.98 14.28
C TRP A 73 0.06 0.16 13.25
N GLY A 74 -1.09 0.57 12.69
CA GLY A 74 -1.22 1.73 11.81
C GLY A 74 -0.89 1.47 10.34
N GLY A 75 -0.62 0.22 9.95
CA GLY A 75 -0.44 -0.16 8.56
C GLY A 75 -1.77 -0.04 7.79
N ARG A 76 -1.70 0.49 6.56
CA ARG A 76 -2.86 0.66 5.66
C ARG A 76 -2.57 0.26 4.22
N TYR A 77 -1.35 -0.15 3.90
CA TYR A 77 -1.01 -0.62 2.56
C TYR A 77 -1.00 -2.15 2.50
N LEU A 78 -1.87 -2.73 1.68
CA LEU A 78 -1.91 -4.17 1.39
C LEU A 78 -1.58 -4.41 -0.09
N ASP A 79 -0.45 -5.06 -0.34
CA ASP A 79 -0.07 -5.53 -1.65
C ASP A 79 -0.64 -6.94 -1.88
N THR A 80 -1.64 -7.03 -2.76
CA THR A 80 -2.49 -8.22 -2.87
C THR A 80 -1.86 -9.30 -3.77
N PRO A 81 -2.20 -10.59 -3.54
CA PRO A 81 -1.76 -11.66 -4.41
C PRO A 81 -2.37 -11.50 -5.80
N ALA A 82 -1.55 -11.71 -6.84
CA ALA A 82 -2.07 -11.84 -8.19
C ALA A 82 -2.68 -13.23 -8.40
N PHE A 83 -3.41 -13.42 -9.50
CA PHE A 83 -3.93 -14.73 -9.91
C PHE A 83 -2.81 -15.62 -10.47
N PHE A 84 -1.93 -16.10 -9.58
CA PHE A 84 -0.87 -17.07 -9.93
C PHE A 84 -1.40 -18.51 -10.03
N ARG A 85 -2.56 -18.77 -9.43
CA ARG A 85 -3.23 -20.07 -9.36
C ARG A 85 -4.61 -19.97 -10.03
N PRO A 86 -5.22 -21.10 -10.44
CA PRO A 86 -6.56 -21.08 -11.06
C PRO A 86 -7.63 -20.54 -10.12
N ASN A 87 -7.50 -20.82 -8.82
CA ASN A 87 -8.44 -20.41 -7.78
C ASN A 87 -8.41 -18.89 -7.57
N VAL A 88 -9.55 -18.33 -7.17
CA VAL A 88 -9.65 -16.92 -6.77
C VAL A 88 -8.97 -16.75 -5.41
N PRO A 89 -7.99 -15.82 -5.27
CA PRO A 89 -7.36 -15.54 -3.98
C PRO A 89 -8.39 -15.15 -2.91
N ILE A 90 -8.28 -15.73 -1.71
CA ILE A 90 -9.26 -15.51 -0.63
C ILE A 90 -9.23 -14.11 -0.03
N VAL A 91 -8.21 -13.30 -0.35
CA VAL A 91 -8.04 -11.93 0.16
C VAL A 91 -9.30 -11.07 0.00
N GLY A 92 -10.02 -11.15 -1.13
CA GLY A 92 -11.21 -10.32 -1.33
C GLY A 92 -12.37 -10.70 -0.41
N ASP A 93 -12.51 -11.99 -0.10
CA ASP A 93 -13.48 -12.47 0.90
C ASP A 93 -13.09 -11.98 2.29
N LEU A 94 -11.81 -12.07 2.65
CA LEU A 94 -11.30 -11.58 3.95
C LEU A 94 -11.56 -10.07 4.11
N LEU A 95 -11.23 -9.27 3.09
CA LEU A 95 -11.50 -7.83 3.08
C LEU A 95 -13.00 -7.56 3.25
N THR A 96 -13.87 -8.34 2.60
CA THR A 96 -15.33 -8.18 2.68
C THR A 96 -15.83 -8.53 4.09
N GLU A 97 -15.39 -9.65 4.64
CA GLU A 97 -15.80 -10.10 5.97
C GLU A 97 -15.36 -9.13 7.08
N MET A 98 -14.24 -8.42 6.87
CA MET A 98 -13.69 -7.47 7.83
C MET A 98 -14.04 -6.00 7.51
N SER A 99 -14.78 -5.74 6.42
CA SER A 99 -15.11 -4.37 5.94
C SER A 99 -13.90 -3.47 5.67
N LEU A 100 -12.81 -4.02 5.12
CA LEU A 100 -11.53 -3.31 5.00
C LEU A 100 -11.24 -2.67 3.64
N GLN A 101 -12.11 -2.84 2.63
CA GLN A 101 -11.86 -2.37 1.26
C GLN A 101 -11.52 -0.88 1.20
N ASP A 102 -12.34 -0.06 1.85
CA ASP A 102 -12.21 1.39 1.80
C ASP A 102 -11.23 1.94 2.86
N GLU A 103 -10.88 1.13 3.86
CA GLU A 103 -9.89 1.49 4.88
C GLU A 103 -8.45 1.29 4.42
N LEU A 104 -8.21 0.35 3.50
CA LEU A 104 -6.88 0.00 3.04
C LEU A 104 -6.57 0.58 1.68
N PHE A 105 -5.31 0.99 1.48
CA PHE A 105 -4.72 1.20 0.16
C PHE A 105 -4.36 -0.17 -0.44
N LEU A 106 -5.00 -0.57 -1.53
CA LEU A 106 -4.86 -1.88 -2.15
C LEU A 106 -4.08 -1.81 -3.45
N SER A 107 -3.00 -2.59 -3.58
CA SER A 107 -2.34 -2.80 -4.87
C SER A 107 -2.63 -4.16 -5.49
N GLY A 108 -2.90 -4.15 -6.80
CA GLY A 108 -2.99 -5.34 -7.66
C GLY A 108 -1.87 -5.37 -8.70
N LYS A 109 -1.64 -6.53 -9.33
CA LYS A 109 -0.60 -6.69 -10.35
C LYS A 109 -1.06 -7.48 -11.56
N ILE A 110 -0.58 -7.09 -12.75
CA ILE A 110 -0.73 -7.87 -13.97
C ILE A 110 0.44 -8.85 -14.07
N THR A 111 0.16 -10.16 -14.07
CA THR A 111 1.19 -11.21 -14.05
C THR A 111 1.09 -12.18 -15.23
N VAL A 112 0.36 -11.81 -16.28
CA VAL A 112 0.20 -12.57 -17.54
C VAL A 112 0.79 -11.79 -18.71
N ASN A 113 0.93 -12.40 -19.88
CA ASN A 113 1.44 -11.74 -21.10
C ASN A 113 0.29 -11.32 -22.03
N GLY A 114 0.50 -10.24 -22.78
CA GLY A 114 -0.40 -9.81 -23.86
C GLY A 114 -1.56 -8.93 -23.37
N LYS A 115 -1.99 -7.99 -24.23
CA LYS A 115 -3.04 -7.00 -23.93
C LYS A 115 -4.36 -7.63 -23.43
N LYS A 116 -4.95 -8.53 -24.23
CA LYS A 116 -6.26 -9.12 -23.93
C LYS A 116 -6.27 -9.87 -22.59
N ALA A 117 -5.28 -10.74 -22.39
CA ALA A 117 -5.15 -11.48 -21.14
C ALA A 117 -4.85 -10.55 -19.95
N GLY A 118 -4.08 -9.46 -20.17
CA GLY A 118 -3.84 -8.44 -19.15
C GLY A 118 -5.14 -7.75 -18.70
N ILE A 119 -5.99 -7.34 -19.63
CA ILE A 119 -7.31 -6.75 -19.34
C ILE A 119 -8.17 -7.74 -18.54
N GLU A 120 -8.29 -8.99 -19.01
CA GLU A 120 -9.06 -10.02 -18.31
C GLU A 120 -8.51 -10.30 -16.89
N HIS A 121 -7.19 -10.24 -16.71
CA HIS A 121 -6.54 -10.39 -15.41
C HIS A 121 -6.87 -9.23 -14.45
N LEU A 122 -6.85 -8.00 -14.94
CA LEU A 122 -7.20 -6.82 -14.17
C LEU A 122 -8.68 -6.83 -13.76
N GLU A 123 -9.59 -7.20 -14.67
CA GLU A 123 -11.02 -7.31 -14.36
C GLU A 123 -11.27 -8.32 -13.24
N ARG A 124 -10.60 -9.48 -13.30
CA ARG A 124 -10.66 -10.49 -12.22
C ARG A 124 -10.11 -9.95 -10.90
N THR A 125 -9.05 -9.14 -10.95
CA THR A 125 -8.45 -8.50 -9.76
C THR A 125 -9.42 -7.52 -9.13
N VAL A 126 -10.00 -6.61 -9.91
CA VAL A 126 -10.99 -5.65 -9.43
C VAL A 126 -12.25 -6.35 -8.90
N ALA A 127 -12.70 -7.41 -9.57
CA ALA A 127 -13.86 -8.19 -9.11
C ALA A 127 -13.61 -8.89 -7.77
N ASN A 128 -12.40 -9.42 -7.54
CA ASN A 128 -12.03 -10.05 -6.28
C ASN A 128 -11.96 -9.01 -5.15
N LEU A 129 -11.23 -7.92 -5.37
CA LEU A 129 -10.99 -6.90 -4.34
C LEU A 129 -12.24 -6.04 -4.05
N LYS A 130 -13.21 -6.01 -4.96
CA LYS A 130 -14.48 -5.27 -4.84
C LYS A 130 -14.29 -3.77 -4.52
N LYS A 131 -13.16 -3.20 -4.95
CA LYS A 131 -12.82 -1.78 -4.75
C LYS A 131 -12.78 -1.04 -6.08
N ARG A 132 -13.49 0.08 -6.18
CA ARG A 132 -13.56 0.93 -7.37
C ARG A 132 -13.62 2.42 -6.95
N PRO A 133 -12.63 3.25 -7.34
CA PRO A 133 -11.40 2.87 -8.05
C PRO A 133 -10.48 2.00 -7.19
N ILE A 134 -9.70 1.13 -7.83
CA ILE A 134 -8.59 0.45 -7.15
C ILE A 134 -7.45 1.46 -6.90
N ASP A 135 -6.71 1.32 -5.79
CA ASP A 135 -5.71 2.35 -5.45
C ASP A 135 -4.49 2.28 -6.37
N LEU A 136 -3.88 1.10 -6.51
CA LEU A 136 -2.67 0.95 -7.31
C LEU A 136 -2.72 -0.30 -8.19
N LEU A 137 -2.39 -0.16 -9.47
CA LEU A 137 -2.13 -1.28 -10.37
C LEU A 137 -0.69 -1.26 -10.88
N LEU A 138 -0.02 -2.40 -10.76
CA LEU A 138 1.37 -2.57 -11.18
C LEU A 138 1.50 -3.57 -12.33
N ILE A 139 2.34 -3.25 -13.32
CA ILE A 139 2.80 -4.24 -14.30
C ILE A 139 3.90 -5.07 -13.64
N HIS A 140 3.71 -6.39 -13.53
CA HIS A 140 4.66 -7.23 -12.80
C HIS A 140 5.92 -7.53 -13.61
N ASN A 141 7.09 -7.18 -13.07
CA ASN A 141 8.41 -7.37 -13.73
C ASN A 141 8.47 -6.79 -15.15
N MET A 142 7.82 -5.62 -15.36
CA MET A 142 7.78 -4.90 -16.64
C MET A 142 7.37 -5.77 -17.84
N ARG A 143 6.55 -6.81 -17.59
CA ARG A 143 6.09 -7.75 -18.61
C ARG A 143 5.14 -7.06 -19.60
N THR A 144 5.32 -7.34 -20.90
CA THR A 144 4.45 -6.80 -21.97
C THR A 144 4.19 -5.30 -21.78
N LEU A 145 5.27 -4.56 -21.45
CA LEU A 145 5.21 -3.23 -20.88
C LEU A 145 4.36 -2.27 -21.70
N ASP A 146 4.64 -2.13 -23.01
CA ASP A 146 3.98 -1.13 -23.85
C ASP A 146 2.46 -1.33 -23.91
N GLU A 147 2.00 -2.58 -24.07
CA GLU A 147 0.58 -2.89 -24.16
C GLU A 147 -0.16 -2.71 -22.82
N HIS A 148 0.45 -3.18 -21.73
CA HIS A 148 -0.13 -3.05 -20.39
C HIS A 148 -0.08 -1.62 -19.89
N TRP A 149 0.97 -0.87 -20.22
CA TRP A 149 1.10 0.53 -19.84
C TRP A 149 0.06 1.41 -20.52
N ALA A 150 -0.18 1.21 -21.82
CA ALA A 150 -1.29 1.85 -22.52
C ALA A 150 -2.64 1.54 -21.83
N THR A 151 -2.87 0.27 -21.49
CA THR A 151 -4.10 -0.15 -20.80
C THR A 151 -4.26 0.51 -19.43
N LEU A 152 -3.19 0.61 -18.64
CA LEU A 152 -3.22 1.25 -17.32
C LEU A 152 -3.43 2.77 -17.41
N LYS A 153 -2.87 3.43 -18.43
CA LYS A 153 -3.14 4.86 -18.71
C LYS A 153 -4.62 5.08 -19.03
N ASP A 154 -5.18 4.28 -19.93
CA ASP A 154 -6.61 4.34 -20.27
C ASP A 154 -7.48 4.16 -19.01
N TRP A 155 -7.18 3.15 -18.18
CA TRP A 155 -7.94 2.88 -16.94
C TRP A 155 -7.81 4.00 -15.90
N LYS A 156 -6.65 4.67 -15.84
CA LYS A 156 -6.46 5.82 -14.94
C LYS A 156 -7.26 7.03 -15.43
N GLU A 157 -7.24 7.31 -16.73
CA GLU A 157 -8.05 8.37 -17.34
C GLU A 157 -9.56 8.13 -17.16
N GLU A 158 -9.99 6.86 -17.25
CA GLU A 158 -11.37 6.44 -16.97
C GLU A 158 -11.74 6.48 -15.47
N GLY A 159 -10.80 6.78 -14.58
CA GLY A 159 -11.01 6.83 -13.13
C GLY A 159 -11.24 5.46 -12.49
N ARG A 160 -10.77 4.37 -13.13
CA ARG A 160 -10.89 2.99 -12.61
C ARG A 160 -9.79 2.62 -11.64
N VAL A 161 -8.64 3.27 -11.76
CA VAL A 161 -7.47 3.13 -10.89
C VAL A 161 -6.94 4.51 -10.52
N ARG A 162 -6.49 4.69 -9.27
CA ARG A 162 -5.97 5.99 -8.78
C ARG A 162 -4.52 6.20 -9.19
N TYR A 163 -3.69 5.17 -9.03
CA TYR A 163 -2.26 5.19 -9.32
C TYR A 163 -1.82 3.99 -10.14
N ILE A 164 -0.85 4.19 -11.04
CA ILE A 164 -0.32 3.15 -11.90
C ILE A 164 1.20 3.11 -11.81
N GLY A 165 1.76 1.92 -11.99
CA GLY A 165 3.19 1.73 -11.88
C GLY A 165 3.69 0.41 -12.42
N VAL A 166 4.95 0.13 -12.12
CA VAL A 166 5.59 -1.13 -12.51
C VAL A 166 6.40 -1.69 -11.36
N SER A 167 6.66 -3.00 -11.40
CA SER A 167 7.57 -3.64 -10.47
C SER A 167 8.74 -4.30 -11.18
N LEU A 168 9.86 -4.46 -10.46
CA LEU A 168 11.05 -5.18 -10.92
C LEU A 168 11.74 -5.87 -9.74
N THR A 169 11.59 -7.20 -9.67
CA THR A 169 11.98 -8.02 -8.51
C THR A 169 12.86 -9.22 -8.87
N ARG A 170 12.90 -9.63 -10.14
CA ARG A 170 13.63 -10.84 -10.60
C ARG A 170 14.81 -10.56 -11.51
N ASN A 171 14.80 -9.43 -12.21
CA ASN A 171 15.83 -9.03 -13.16
C ASN A 171 16.35 -7.67 -12.74
N LEU A 172 17.52 -7.61 -12.11
CA LEU A 172 18.14 -6.36 -11.65
C LEU A 172 18.75 -5.54 -12.81
N ASP A 173 18.25 -5.72 -14.04
CA ASP A 173 18.55 -4.83 -15.15
C ASP A 173 17.70 -3.56 -15.00
N TYR A 174 18.23 -2.65 -14.20
CA TYR A 174 17.60 -1.38 -13.96
C TYR A 174 17.67 -0.43 -15.16
N VAL A 175 18.47 -0.70 -16.19
CA VAL A 175 18.61 0.20 -17.35
C VAL A 175 17.26 0.38 -18.05
N GLY A 176 16.52 -0.71 -18.24
CA GLY A 176 15.17 -0.66 -18.83
C GLY A 176 14.20 0.12 -17.95
N MET A 177 14.26 -0.11 -16.64
CA MET A 177 13.42 0.58 -15.65
C MET A 177 13.70 2.08 -15.60
N GLU A 178 14.96 2.49 -15.56
CA GLU A 178 15.34 3.91 -15.56
C GLU A 178 14.87 4.63 -16.82
N LYS A 179 15.03 4.01 -18.00
CA LYS A 179 14.56 4.56 -19.27
C LYS A 179 13.05 4.77 -19.23
N PHE A 180 12.31 3.77 -18.75
CA PHE A 180 10.87 3.85 -18.57
C PHE A 180 10.46 4.96 -17.58
N MET A 181 11.10 5.03 -16.41
CA MET A 181 10.81 6.07 -15.41
C MET A 181 11.01 7.48 -15.96
N LYS A 182 12.10 7.69 -16.72
CA LYS A 182 12.40 9.00 -17.34
C LYS A 182 11.38 9.36 -18.42
N ALA A 183 10.93 8.39 -19.21
CA ALA A 183 10.02 8.60 -20.33
C ALA A 183 8.55 8.76 -19.88
N GLU A 184 8.07 7.86 -19.02
CA GLU A 184 6.64 7.72 -18.72
C GLU A 184 6.25 8.22 -17.33
N ARG A 185 7.22 8.46 -16.42
CA ARG A 185 6.99 9.00 -15.06
C ARG A 185 5.85 8.29 -14.31
N PRO A 186 5.96 6.97 -14.06
CA PRO A 186 4.93 6.22 -13.34
C PRO A 186 4.72 6.79 -11.92
N ASP A 187 3.51 6.65 -11.37
CA ASP A 187 3.20 7.12 -10.01
C ASP A 187 3.97 6.31 -8.96
N PHE A 188 4.12 5.01 -9.21
CA PHE A 188 4.80 4.08 -8.31
C PHE A 188 5.80 3.19 -9.03
N ILE A 189 6.87 2.87 -8.31
CA ILE A 189 7.78 1.78 -8.65
C ILE A 189 7.84 0.80 -7.47
N MET A 190 7.86 -0.49 -7.75
CA MET A 190 8.07 -1.52 -6.73
C MET A 190 9.30 -2.34 -7.08
N THR A 191 10.43 -2.07 -6.42
CA THR A 191 11.70 -2.72 -6.71
C THR A 191 12.18 -3.61 -5.56
N GLY A 192 12.90 -4.69 -5.91
CA GLY A 192 13.65 -5.46 -4.92
C GLY A 192 14.78 -4.63 -4.34
N TYR A 193 14.76 -4.41 -3.02
CA TYR A 193 15.82 -3.74 -2.28
C TYR A 193 16.00 -4.41 -0.92
N SER A 194 17.24 -4.73 -0.57
CA SER A 194 17.62 -5.18 0.77
C SER A 194 19.11 -4.98 0.99
N ILE A 195 19.59 -5.22 2.21
CA ILE A 195 21.03 -5.22 2.51
C ILE A 195 21.83 -6.20 1.63
N TYR A 196 21.18 -7.25 1.11
CA TYR A 196 21.79 -8.24 0.21
C TYR A 196 21.60 -7.91 -1.27
N HIS A 197 20.65 -7.02 -1.60
CA HIS A 197 20.36 -6.57 -2.96
C HIS A 197 20.24 -5.03 -2.99
N PRO A 198 21.35 -4.30 -2.79
CA PRO A 198 21.30 -2.85 -2.61
C PRO A 198 21.22 -2.05 -3.93
N LEU A 199 21.34 -2.71 -5.09
CA LEU A 199 21.53 -2.06 -6.40
C LEU A 199 20.46 -1.02 -6.76
N ALA A 200 19.23 -1.14 -6.25
CA ALA A 200 18.20 -0.12 -6.45
C ALA A 200 18.61 1.27 -5.93
N ALA A 201 19.42 1.34 -4.86
CA ALA A 201 19.89 2.59 -4.26
C ALA A 201 20.82 3.39 -5.17
N GLU A 202 21.53 2.71 -6.08
CA GLU A 202 22.45 3.31 -7.04
C GLU A 202 21.77 3.63 -8.38
N SER A 203 20.48 3.30 -8.53
CA SER A 203 19.78 3.35 -9.81
C SER A 203 18.35 3.92 -9.71
N THR A 204 17.35 3.11 -9.37
CA THR A 204 15.94 3.51 -9.44
C THR A 204 15.49 4.40 -8.29
N LEU A 205 16.01 4.21 -7.07
CA LEU A 205 15.60 5.02 -5.92
C LEU A 205 15.95 6.51 -6.08
N PRO A 206 17.15 6.91 -6.55
CA PRO A 206 17.45 8.31 -6.84
C PRO A 206 16.53 8.97 -7.88
N LEU A 207 15.99 8.19 -8.83
CA LEU A 207 15.07 8.71 -9.85
C LEU A 207 13.63 8.87 -9.34
N ALA A 208 13.28 8.21 -8.23
CA ALA A 208 11.98 8.28 -7.59
C ALA A 208 11.94 9.26 -6.41
N ALA A 209 13.05 9.97 -6.15
CA ALA A 209 13.23 10.89 -5.03
C ALA A 209 12.60 12.27 -5.26
#